data_AF-A0A6P7YIN7-F1
#
_entry.id   AF-A0A6P7YIN7-F1
#
_cell.length_a   1.000
_cell.length_b   1.000
_cell.length_c   1.000
_cell.angle_alpha   90.00
_cell.angle_beta   90.00
_cell.angle_gamma   90.00
#
_symmetry.space_group_name_H-M   'P 1'
#
loop_
_entity.id
_entity.type
_entity.pdbx_description
1 polymer ?
#
loop_
_entity_poly.entity_id
_entity_poly.type
_entity_poly.pdbx_seq_one_letter_code
_entity_poly.pdbx_strand_id
1 'polypeptide(L)'
;MACYGYPWPEILNCNKFPADHGMCISAITNETSSSRRMPRASCRDCELEEASSTKEILDTFCNNDFTVKIKISKKNTSSSTISEFDMDSQVEVVKHGPLIKAQILPRLQQWLDLDATCVRNIMRGTRSGYYIISGEVQADKVVANKAYAWHKKNKNLQVAIRKWKHHRCRV
;
A
#
# COMPACT_ATOMS: atom_id res chain seq x y z
N MET A 1 2.29 11.59 11.24
CA MET A 1 2.17 12.93 11.87
C MET A 1 2.57 14.03 10.92
N ALA A 2 3.81 14.04 10.40
CA ALA A 2 4.27 15.07 9.46
C ALA A 2 3.35 15.26 8.24
N CYS A 3 2.77 14.18 7.71
CA CYS A 3 1.83 14.24 6.58
C CYS A 3 0.57 15.07 6.83
N TYR A 4 0.18 15.23 8.10
CA TYR A 4 -0.98 16.03 8.51
C TYR A 4 -0.57 17.37 9.13
N GLY A 5 0.68 17.81 8.93
CA GLY A 5 1.20 19.07 9.46
C GLY A 5 1.52 19.07 10.96
N TYR A 6 1.43 17.91 11.63
CA TYR A 6 1.75 17.81 13.06
C TYR A 6 3.21 17.39 13.26
N PRO A 7 4.01 18.15 14.05
CA PRO A 7 5.35 17.73 14.42
C PRO A 7 5.31 16.50 15.32
N TRP A 8 6.45 15.81 15.45
CA TRP A 8 6.59 14.77 16.46
C TRP A 8 6.47 15.39 17.86
N PRO A 9 5.61 14.86 18.76
CA PRO A 9 5.42 15.44 20.08
C PRO A 9 6.70 15.39 20.89
N GLU A 10 7.05 16.50 21.53
CA GLU A 10 8.25 16.59 22.37
C GLU A 10 8.17 15.65 23.59
N ILE A 11 6.97 15.28 24.04
CA ILE A 11 6.77 14.27 25.09
C ILE A 11 7.19 12.86 24.63
N LEU A 12 7.19 12.59 23.33
CA LEU A 12 7.59 11.31 22.73
C LEU A 12 9.02 11.35 22.15
N ASN A 13 9.83 12.35 22.49
CA ASN A 13 11.20 12.45 22.03
C ASN A 13 12.02 11.22 22.48
N CYS A 14 12.69 10.53 21.54
CA CYS A 14 13.42 9.30 21.81
C CYS A 14 14.47 9.44 22.93
N ASN A 15 15.04 10.64 23.11
CA ASN A 15 16.03 10.92 24.17
C ASN A 15 15.44 10.87 25.58
N LYS A 16 14.10 10.89 25.72
CA LYS A 16 13.40 10.78 27.01
C LYS A 16 13.16 9.33 27.42
N PHE A 17 13.43 8.37 26.54
CA PHE A 17 13.30 6.95 26.83
C PHE A 17 14.70 6.34 27.02
N PRO A 18 14.96 5.60 28.10
CA PRO A 18 16.26 4.99 28.37
C PRO A 18 16.59 3.94 27.31
N ALA A 19 17.81 4.00 26.76
CA ALA A 19 18.26 3.10 25.69
C ALA A 19 18.65 1.70 26.19
N ASP A 20 19.07 1.62 27.45
CA ASP A 20 19.43 0.39 28.15
C ASP A 20 18.99 0.53 29.60
N HIS A 21 18.91 -0.61 30.31
CA HIS A 21 18.53 -0.78 31.71
C HIS A 21 17.07 -1.23 31.96
N GLY A 22 16.85 -2.55 31.83
CA GLY A 22 16.05 -3.40 32.75
C GLY A 22 14.56 -3.12 32.98
N MET A 23 14.01 -1.99 32.51
CA MET A 23 12.63 -1.57 32.76
C MET A 23 11.94 -1.01 31.49
N CYS A 24 12.61 -1.02 30.34
CA CYS A 24 12.00 -0.69 29.05
C CYS A 24 11.43 -1.96 28.39
N ILE A 25 10.24 -1.84 27.78
CA ILE A 25 9.68 -2.89 26.94
C ILE A 25 10.37 -2.80 25.58
N SER A 26 11.31 -3.72 25.32
CA SER A 26 11.97 -3.81 24.02
C SER A 26 11.01 -4.35 22.96
N ALA A 27 11.21 -3.93 21.70
CA ALA A 27 10.50 -4.54 20.59
C ALA A 27 10.95 -6.00 20.43
N ILE A 28 10.01 -6.92 20.23
CA ILE A 28 10.32 -8.32 19.92
C ILE A 28 10.80 -8.36 18.47
N THR A 29 12.11 -8.21 18.26
CA THR A 29 12.69 -8.34 16.93
C THR A 29 13.82 -9.35 17.00
N ASN A 30 13.72 -10.44 16.23
CA ASN A 30 14.82 -11.37 16.05
C ASN A 30 16.09 -10.59 15.68
N GLU A 31 17.07 -10.68 16.56
CA GLU A 31 18.37 -10.03 16.53
C GLU A 31 19.10 -10.43 15.26
N THR A 32 19.22 -9.54 14.25
CA THR A 32 20.22 -9.66 13.15
C THR A 32 20.25 -8.49 12.16
N SER A 33 19.43 -7.44 12.24
CA SER A 33 19.50 -6.32 11.28
C SER A 33 19.84 -4.99 11.91
N SER A 34 21.13 -4.64 11.83
CA SER A 34 21.64 -3.29 12.07
C SER A 34 20.90 -2.26 11.20
N SER A 35 20.50 -1.15 11.80
CA SER A 35 19.90 0.02 11.14
C SER A 35 18.61 -0.24 10.35
N ARG A 36 17.56 -0.71 11.04
CA ARG A 36 16.20 -0.54 10.49
C ARG A 36 15.81 0.93 10.63
N ARG A 37 16.09 1.74 9.59
CA ARG A 37 15.40 3.03 9.44
C ARG A 37 13.91 2.73 9.52
N MET A 38 13.24 3.27 10.53
CA MET A 38 11.79 3.13 10.68
C MET A 38 11.14 3.55 9.36
N PRO A 39 10.42 2.67 8.66
CA PRO A 39 9.87 3.02 7.36
C PRO A 39 8.93 4.22 7.51
N ARG A 40 9.17 5.28 6.75
CA ARG A 40 8.28 6.45 6.75
C ARG A 40 7.07 6.15 5.89
N ALA A 41 5.88 6.20 6.49
CA ALA A 41 4.61 6.18 5.78
C ALA A 41 4.58 7.27 4.68
N SER A 42 3.90 6.99 3.58
CA SER A 42 3.64 7.97 2.54
C SER A 42 2.67 9.04 3.03
N CYS A 43 2.87 10.28 2.60
CA CYS A 43 1.93 11.38 2.87
C CYS A 43 0.83 11.49 1.82
N ARG A 44 0.72 10.52 0.91
CA ARG A 44 -0.39 10.45 -0.02
C ARG A 44 -1.49 9.56 0.54
N ASP A 45 -2.60 10.20 0.89
CA ASP A 45 -3.85 9.50 1.14
C ASP A 45 -4.45 9.11 -0.22
N CYS A 46 -4.75 7.83 -0.38
CA CYS A 46 -5.46 7.31 -1.54
C CYS A 46 -6.93 7.08 -1.17
N GLU A 47 -7.81 7.25 -2.15
CA GLU A 47 -9.23 6.90 -2.04
C GLU A 47 -9.64 5.97 -3.19
N LEU A 48 -10.85 5.39 -3.07
CA LEU A 48 -11.43 4.64 -4.17
C LEU A 48 -11.87 5.58 -5.28
N GLU A 49 -11.31 5.34 -6.46
CA GLU A 49 -11.66 6.06 -7.66
C GLU A 49 -12.80 5.35 -8.39
N GLU A 50 -13.70 6.14 -8.97
CA GLU A 50 -14.72 5.60 -9.85
C GLU A 50 -14.13 5.24 -11.22
N ALA A 51 -14.49 4.07 -11.73
CA ALA A 51 -14.07 3.61 -13.05
C ALA A 51 -14.92 4.25 -14.17
N SER A 52 -14.92 5.58 -14.22
CA SER A 52 -15.69 6.45 -15.12
C SER A 52 -15.45 6.16 -16.61
N SER A 53 -14.18 6.06 -17.01
CA SER A 53 -13.78 5.91 -18.41
C SER A 53 -12.61 4.94 -18.57
N THR A 54 -12.67 4.10 -19.61
CA THR A 54 -11.55 3.22 -19.97
C THR A 54 -10.28 4.01 -20.29
N LYS A 55 -10.41 5.20 -20.89
CA LYS A 55 -9.27 6.03 -21.29
C LYS A 55 -8.54 6.59 -20.05
N GLU A 56 -9.29 7.15 -19.10
CA GLU A 56 -8.74 7.70 -17.85
C GLU A 56 -8.01 6.63 -17.02
N ILE A 57 -8.54 5.40 -17.00
CA ILE A 57 -7.90 4.28 -16.32
C ILE A 57 -6.57 3.90 -17.00
N LEU A 58 -6.56 3.85 -18.35
CA LEU A 58 -5.32 3.56 -19.09
C LEU A 58 -4.28 4.68 -18.93
N ASP A 59 -4.70 5.94 -18.94
CA ASP A 59 -3.83 7.09 -18.68
C ASP A 59 -3.26 7.01 -17.25
N THR A 60 -4.07 6.59 -16.28
CA THR A 60 -3.61 6.32 -14.90
C THR A 60 -2.56 5.22 -14.85
N PHE A 61 -2.75 4.12 -15.58
CA PHE A 61 -1.75 3.06 -15.67
C PHE A 61 -0.47 3.53 -16.35
N CYS A 62 -0.56 4.43 -17.33
CA CYS A 62 0.61 5.04 -17.95
C CYS A 62 1.41 5.91 -16.99
N ASN A 63 0.74 6.76 -16.20
CA ASN A 63 1.35 7.76 -15.33
C ASN A 63 1.91 7.20 -14.01
N ASN A 64 1.67 5.93 -13.69
CA ASN A 64 2.16 5.29 -12.46
C ASN A 64 3.19 4.22 -12.80
N ASP A 65 4.15 3.98 -11.92
CA ASP A 65 5.20 2.98 -12.15
C ASP A 65 4.66 1.55 -12.20
N PHE A 66 3.81 1.19 -11.24
CA PHE A 66 3.25 -0.16 -11.12
C PHE A 66 1.73 -0.16 -11.04
N THR A 67 1.14 -1.30 -11.43
CA THR A 67 -0.29 -1.56 -11.28
C THR A 67 -0.50 -3.04 -10.98
N VAL A 68 -1.17 -3.33 -9.87
CA VAL A 68 -1.41 -4.70 -9.40
C VAL A 68 -2.88 -4.89 -9.02
N LYS A 69 -3.37 -6.11 -9.18
CA LYS A 69 -4.63 -6.57 -8.64
C LYS A 69 -4.36 -7.45 -7.43
N ILE A 70 -4.90 -7.03 -6.29
CA ILE A 70 -4.70 -7.68 -5.00
C ILE A 70 -6.04 -7.92 -4.31
N LYS A 71 -6.06 -8.86 -3.37
CA LYS A 71 -7.22 -9.08 -2.49
C LYS A 71 -6.82 -8.68 -1.07
N ILE A 72 -7.62 -7.81 -0.47
CA ILE A 72 -7.43 -7.34 0.91
C ILE A 72 -8.60 -7.85 1.74
N SER A 73 -8.33 -8.27 2.98
CA SER A 73 -9.35 -8.62 3.98
C SER A 73 -9.04 -8.00 5.33
N LYS A 74 -10.09 -7.61 6.05
CA LYS A 74 -9.98 -7.16 7.44
C LYS A 74 -9.82 -8.37 8.35
N LYS A 75 -8.86 -8.33 9.28
CA LYS A 75 -8.68 -9.38 10.27
C LYS A 75 -9.78 -9.32 11.32
N ASN A 76 -10.16 -10.48 11.85
CA ASN A 76 -11.06 -10.54 13.00
C ASN A 76 -10.30 -10.09 14.25
N THR A 77 -10.93 -9.25 15.07
CA THR A 77 -10.35 -8.50 16.21
C THR A 77 -9.84 -9.37 17.38
N SER A 78 -9.58 -10.67 17.18
CA SER A 78 -9.09 -11.60 18.21
C SER A 78 -7.57 -11.78 18.20
N SER A 79 -6.85 -11.15 17.27
CA SER A 79 -5.40 -11.28 17.11
C SER A 79 -4.69 -10.05 17.67
N SER A 80 -3.75 -10.26 18.59
CA SER A 80 -2.84 -9.27 19.20
C SER A 80 -1.84 -8.63 18.22
N THR A 81 -2.09 -8.73 16.91
CA THR A 81 -1.24 -8.19 15.84
C THR A 81 -1.58 -6.74 15.53
N ILE A 82 -0.56 -5.91 15.32
CA ILE A 82 -0.67 -4.47 15.02
C ILE A 82 -1.40 -4.20 13.68
N SER A 83 -1.33 -5.14 12.72
CA SER A 83 -1.94 -4.98 11.39
C SER A 83 -3.43 -5.34 11.37
N GLU A 84 -4.29 -4.37 11.06
CA GLU A 84 -5.76 -4.51 10.97
C GLU A 84 -6.23 -5.27 9.71
N PHE A 85 -5.40 -5.27 8.66
CA PHE A 85 -5.70 -5.84 7.35
C PHE A 85 -4.71 -6.96 6.99
N ASP A 86 -5.14 -7.79 6.06
CA ASP A 86 -4.34 -8.86 5.46
C ASP A 86 -4.49 -8.83 3.94
N MET A 87 -3.48 -9.33 3.24
CA MET A 87 -3.46 -9.41 1.78
C MET A 87 -3.21 -10.85 1.33
N ASP A 88 -3.93 -11.29 0.31
CA ASP A 88 -3.71 -12.61 -0.29
C ASP A 88 -2.34 -12.67 -0.99
N SER A 89 -1.68 -13.83 -0.88
CA SER A 89 -0.43 -14.13 -1.56
C SER A 89 -0.55 -14.13 -3.10
N GLN A 90 -1.76 -14.32 -3.63
CA GLN A 90 -2.01 -14.26 -5.06
C GLN A 90 -2.15 -12.81 -5.54
N VAL A 91 -1.07 -12.28 -6.12
CA VAL A 91 -1.03 -10.95 -6.75
C VAL A 91 -0.97 -11.08 -8.26
N GLU A 92 -1.95 -10.49 -8.94
CA GLU A 92 -1.99 -10.42 -10.41
C GLU A 92 -1.39 -9.08 -10.86
N VAL A 93 -0.24 -9.13 -11.52
CA VAL A 93 0.47 -7.92 -11.97
C VAL A 93 -0.06 -7.47 -13.32
N VAL A 94 -0.56 -6.24 -13.39
CA VAL A 94 -1.02 -5.59 -14.63
C VAL A 94 0.14 -4.81 -15.27
N LYS A 95 0.82 -3.97 -14.49
CA LYS A 95 2.02 -3.23 -14.86
C LYS A 95 3.11 -3.47 -13.84
N HIS A 96 4.26 -3.94 -14.32
CA HIS A 96 5.39 -4.30 -13.46
C HIS A 96 6.27 -3.09 -13.12
N GLY A 97 6.49 -2.20 -14.09
CA GLY A 97 7.31 -1.01 -13.89
C GLY A 97 8.76 -1.37 -13.54
N PRO A 98 9.41 -0.62 -12.63
CA PRO A 98 10.75 -0.91 -12.14
C PRO A 98 10.77 -1.94 -11.01
N LEU A 99 9.62 -2.52 -10.61
CA LEU A 99 9.59 -3.57 -9.60
C LEU A 99 10.28 -4.83 -10.12
N ILE A 100 10.75 -5.70 -9.23
CA ILE A 100 11.21 -7.05 -9.58
C ILE A 100 10.15 -8.02 -9.08
N LYS A 101 9.82 -9.09 -9.84
CA LYS A 101 8.73 -10.03 -9.49
C LYS A 101 8.82 -10.55 -8.05
N ALA A 102 10.03 -10.93 -7.61
CA ALA A 102 10.27 -11.43 -6.26
C ALA A 102 10.07 -10.37 -5.15
N GLN A 103 10.14 -9.08 -5.47
CA GLN A 103 10.01 -7.98 -4.51
C GLN A 103 8.58 -7.41 -4.43
N ILE A 104 7.69 -7.78 -5.34
CA ILE A 104 6.32 -7.22 -5.39
C ILE A 104 5.55 -7.54 -4.11
N LEU A 105 5.50 -8.83 -3.73
CA LEU A 105 4.77 -9.25 -2.54
C LEU A 105 5.33 -8.63 -1.24
N PRO A 106 6.65 -8.69 -0.96
CA PRO A 106 7.22 -8.04 0.23
C PRO A 106 6.95 -6.54 0.29
N ARG A 107 7.08 -5.82 -0.83
CA ARG A 107 6.84 -4.36 -0.85
C ARG A 107 5.37 -4.00 -0.68
N LEU A 108 4.45 -4.78 -1.25
CA LEU A 108 3.01 -4.58 -1.06
C LEU A 108 2.58 -4.90 0.38
N GLN A 109 3.16 -5.94 0.99
CA GLN A 109 2.93 -6.23 2.40
C GLN A 109 3.42 -5.08 3.28
N GLN A 110 4.64 -4.58 3.02
CA GLN A 110 5.17 -3.41 3.70
C GLN A 110 4.26 -2.17 3.53
N TRP A 111 3.74 -1.94 2.33
CA TRP A 111 2.76 -0.87 2.08
C TRP A 111 1.48 -1.05 2.91
N LEU A 112 0.93 -2.26 2.98
CA LEU A 112 -0.25 -2.58 3.77
C LEU A 112 -0.05 -2.26 5.27
N ASP A 113 1.15 -2.51 5.78
CA ASP A 113 1.49 -2.29 7.19
C ASP A 113 1.80 -0.81 7.51
N LEU A 114 2.31 -0.03 6.55
CA LEU A 114 2.74 1.36 6.77
C LEU A 114 1.72 2.43 6.38
N ASP A 115 1.00 2.23 5.27
CA ASP A 115 0.07 3.22 4.71
C ASP A 115 -1.38 2.92 5.16
N ALA A 116 -1.55 2.74 6.47
CA ALA A 116 -2.81 2.34 7.09
C ALA A 116 -3.99 3.27 6.75
N THR A 117 -3.76 4.57 6.49
CA THR A 117 -4.83 5.49 6.10
C THR A 117 -5.39 5.16 4.72
N CYS A 118 -4.52 5.04 3.71
CA CYS A 118 -4.90 4.67 2.34
C CYS A 118 -5.63 3.31 2.32
N VAL A 119 -5.10 2.31 3.04
CA VAL A 119 -5.74 0.98 3.16
C VAL A 119 -7.13 1.08 3.82
N ARG A 120 -7.27 1.87 4.90
CA ARG A 120 -8.57 2.08 5.57
C ARG A 120 -9.58 2.79 4.66
N ASN A 121 -9.14 3.78 3.90
CA ASN A 121 -10.00 4.52 2.98
C ASN A 121 -10.56 3.59 1.91
N ILE A 122 -9.72 2.75 1.30
CA ILE A 122 -10.17 1.84 0.24
C ILE A 122 -10.99 0.66 0.75
N MET A 123 -10.78 0.26 2.01
CA MET A 123 -11.55 -0.81 2.66
C MET A 123 -12.80 -0.28 3.37
N ARG A 124 -13.12 1.02 3.27
CA ARG A 124 -14.26 1.62 3.98
C ARG A 124 -15.58 0.95 3.55
N GLY A 125 -16.31 0.43 4.52
CA GLY A 125 -17.60 -0.23 4.29
C GLY A 125 -17.52 -1.66 3.75
N THR A 126 -16.33 -2.27 3.64
CA THR A 126 -16.16 -3.66 3.22
C THR A 126 -15.26 -4.46 4.18
N ARG A 127 -15.48 -5.77 4.27
CA ARG A 127 -14.61 -6.68 5.04
C ARG A 127 -13.58 -7.40 4.18
N SER A 128 -13.86 -7.59 2.90
CA SER A 128 -12.94 -8.20 1.95
C SER A 128 -13.30 -7.73 0.55
N GLY A 129 -12.29 -7.55 -0.30
CA GLY A 129 -12.49 -7.12 -1.68
C GLY A 129 -11.24 -7.30 -2.53
N TYR A 130 -11.44 -7.28 -3.85
CA TYR A 130 -10.36 -7.18 -4.82
C TYR A 130 -10.21 -5.72 -5.23
N TYR A 131 -8.96 -5.27 -5.36
CA TYR A 131 -8.62 -3.90 -5.70
C TYR A 131 -7.52 -3.86 -6.76
N ILE A 132 -7.63 -2.89 -7.67
CA ILE A 132 -6.54 -2.51 -8.57
C ILE A 132 -5.83 -1.34 -7.93
N ILE A 133 -4.57 -1.53 -7.55
CA ILE A 133 -3.73 -0.51 -6.94
C ILE A 133 -2.69 -0.06 -7.96
N SER A 134 -2.57 1.24 -8.15
CA SER A 134 -1.62 1.87 -9.05
C SER A 134 -0.82 2.93 -8.32
N GLY A 135 0.49 2.99 -8.55
CA GLY A 135 1.37 3.83 -7.74
C GLY A 135 2.79 3.94 -8.24
N GLU A 136 3.62 4.57 -7.42
CA GLU A 136 5.04 4.84 -7.68
C GLU A 136 5.95 3.92 -6.87
N VAL A 137 7.14 3.65 -7.40
CA VAL A 137 8.19 2.91 -6.70
C VAL A 137 9.23 3.91 -6.20
N GLN A 138 9.25 4.13 -4.89
CA GLN A 138 10.19 5.07 -4.27
C GLN A 138 11.28 4.28 -3.55
N ALA A 139 12.44 4.15 -4.18
CA ALA A 139 13.61 3.42 -3.68
C ALA A 139 13.28 1.98 -3.21
N ASP A 140 13.07 1.77 -1.92
CA ASP A 140 12.80 0.49 -1.28
C ASP A 140 11.31 0.22 -1.03
N LYS A 141 10.43 1.21 -1.20
CA LYS A 141 9.00 1.09 -0.93
C LYS A 141 8.12 1.34 -2.15
N VAL A 142 6.85 0.98 -2.03
CA VAL A 142 5.80 1.32 -3.01
C VAL A 142 4.82 2.28 -2.36
N VAL A 143 4.35 3.25 -3.14
CA VAL A 143 3.36 4.24 -2.71
C VAL A 143 2.15 4.15 -3.62
N ALA A 144 1.00 3.79 -3.06
CA ALA A 144 -0.25 3.77 -3.80
C ALA A 144 -0.77 5.20 -4.03
N ASN A 145 -1.03 5.56 -5.29
CA ASN A 145 -1.59 6.85 -5.67
C ASN A 145 -3.08 6.74 -6.03
N LYS A 146 -3.47 5.63 -6.66
CA LYS A 146 -4.82 5.41 -7.20
C LYS A 146 -5.27 3.98 -6.88
N ALA A 147 -6.53 3.83 -6.49
CA ALA A 147 -7.12 2.53 -6.18
C ALA A 147 -8.51 2.40 -6.80
N TYR A 148 -8.81 1.25 -7.38
CA TYR A 148 -10.14 0.95 -7.94
C TYR A 148 -10.68 -0.33 -7.33
N ALA A 149 -11.95 -0.32 -6.92
CA ALA A 149 -12.64 -1.54 -6.53
C ALA A 149 -12.87 -2.45 -7.75
N TRP A 150 -12.40 -3.69 -7.68
CA TRP A 150 -12.61 -4.67 -8.74
C TRP A 150 -13.96 -5.37 -8.56
N HIS A 151 -14.96 -4.92 -9.31
CA HIS A 151 -16.31 -5.48 -9.30
C HIS A 151 -16.76 -5.93 -10.70
N LYS A 152 -17.62 -6.96 -10.77
CA LYS A 152 -18.17 -7.46 -12.05
C LYS A 152 -18.92 -6.38 -12.85
N LYS A 153 -19.50 -5.39 -12.15
CA LYS A 153 -20.24 -4.28 -12.76
C LYS A 153 -19.32 -3.21 -13.39
N ASN A 154 -18.04 -3.15 -13.02
CA ASN A 154 -17.10 -2.14 -13.51
C ASN A 154 -16.55 -2.54 -14.89
N LYS A 155 -17.38 -2.39 -15.92
CA LYS A 155 -17.05 -2.78 -17.30
C LYS A 155 -15.81 -2.03 -17.83
N ASN A 156 -15.70 -0.73 -17.56
CA ASN A 156 -14.57 0.10 -17.99
C ASN A 156 -13.24 -0.43 -17.45
N LEU A 157 -13.18 -0.76 -16.16
CA LEU A 157 -11.98 -1.30 -15.52
C LEU A 157 -11.57 -2.66 -16.11
N GLN A 158 -12.53 -3.53 -16.38
CA GLN A 158 -12.25 -4.81 -17.04
C GLN A 158 -11.73 -4.63 -18.47
N VAL A 159 -12.32 -3.72 -19.23
CA VAL A 159 -11.88 -3.41 -20.59
C VAL A 159 -10.48 -2.79 -20.57
N ALA A 160 -10.20 -1.89 -19.63
CA ALA A 160 -8.88 -1.27 -19.48
C ALA A 160 -7.79 -2.32 -19.21
N ILE A 161 -7.99 -3.25 -18.26
CA ILE A 161 -7.02 -4.32 -17.97
C ILE A 161 -6.79 -5.22 -19.19
N ARG A 162 -7.85 -5.58 -19.93
CA ARG A 162 -7.69 -6.39 -21.16
C ARG A 162 -6.92 -5.63 -22.23
N LYS A 163 -7.20 -4.34 -22.42
CA LYS A 163 -6.53 -3.49 -23.43
C LYS A 163 -5.08 -3.19 -23.06
N TRP A 164 -4.74 -3.14 -21.77
CA TRP A 164 -3.42 -2.79 -21.28
C TRP A 164 -2.28 -3.60 -21.95
N LYS A 165 -2.48 -4.90 -22.19
CA LYS A 165 -1.49 -5.78 -22.84
C LYS A 165 -0.95 -5.27 -24.18
N HIS A 166 -1.77 -4.51 -24.92
CA HIS A 166 -1.42 -3.97 -26.25
C HIS A 166 -1.45 -2.44 -26.26
N HIS A 167 -1.67 -1.80 -25.11
CA HIS A 167 -1.76 -0.37 -25.01
C HIS A 167 -0.36 0.25 -25.06
N ARG A 168 -0.23 1.36 -25.79
CA ARG A 168 1.00 2.15 -25.84
C ARG A 168 0.71 3.52 -25.24
N CYS A 169 1.41 3.83 -24.15
CA CYS A 169 1.37 5.15 -23.54
C CYS A 169 1.90 6.18 -24.53
N ARG A 170 1.31 7.37 -24.53
CA ARG A 170 1.83 8.50 -25.30
C ARG A 170 3.09 9.00 -24.61
N VAL A 171 4.14 9.24 -25.41
CA VAL A 171 5.40 9.86 -24.97
C VAL A 171 5.18 11.35 -24.78
#